data_AF-A0A967SAH2-F1
#
_entry.id   AF-A0A967SAH2-F1
#
_cell.length_a   1.000
_cell.length_b   1.000
_cell.length_c   1.000
_cell.angle_alpha   90.00
_cell.angle_beta   90.00
_cell.angle_gamma   90.00
#
_symmetry.space_group_name_H-M   'P 1'
#
loop_
_entity.id
_entity.type
_entity.pdbx_description
1 polymer ?
#
loop_
_entity_poly.entity_id
_entity_poly.type
_entity_poly.pdbx_seq_one_letter_code
_entity_poly.pdbx_strand_id
1 'polypeptide(L)'
;TVTTGMQPVWDDDGAPMASLFYTYYQRSDVEDRARRPLMISFNGGPGSACVWMHLGYTSPKQLVIDAEGFPVQPYGVRDNPHSILDVADIVYVNPVNTGFSRIVNDADRERFFGVNEDVEYLADWIDTFVSRQGRWPSPKFLIGESYGTTRVSGLAGALQNRHWMYLNGVILVSPTGLGVDRE
;
A
#
# COMPACT_ATOMS: atom_id res chain seq x y z
N THR A 1 -13.19 8.59 -8.62
CA THR A 1 -13.89 7.71 -7.65
C THR A 1 -12.95 7.31 -6.54
N VAL A 2 -13.45 7.22 -5.31
CA VAL A 2 -12.73 6.64 -4.17
C VAL A 2 -13.53 5.45 -3.65
N THR A 3 -12.85 4.35 -3.38
CA THR A 3 -13.42 3.13 -2.81
C THR A 3 -12.60 2.74 -1.59
N THR A 4 -13.26 2.48 -0.47
CA THR A 4 -12.63 1.83 0.68
C THR A 4 -13.15 0.42 0.80
N GLY A 5 -12.34 -0.48 1.36
CA GLY A 5 -12.75 -1.87 1.49
C GLY A 5 -11.87 -2.66 2.42
N MET A 6 -12.37 -3.84 2.77
CA MET A 6 -11.63 -4.88 3.47
C MET A 6 -11.39 -6.00 2.46
N GLN A 7 -10.13 -6.40 2.25
CA GLN A 7 -9.79 -7.55 1.43
C GLN A 7 -9.09 -8.61 2.31
N PRO A 8 -9.58 -9.86 2.27
CA PRO A 8 -8.98 -10.96 3.03
C PRO A 8 -7.59 -11.32 2.51
N VAL A 9 -6.79 -11.85 3.43
CA VAL A 9 -5.56 -12.59 3.22
C VAL A 9 -5.88 -14.03 3.58
N TRP A 10 -5.52 -14.97 2.70
CA TRP A 10 -5.98 -16.36 2.73
C TRP A 10 -4.85 -17.29 3.14
N ASP A 11 -5.14 -18.30 3.95
CA ASP A 11 -4.23 -19.41 4.16
C ASP A 11 -4.24 -20.41 2.99
N ASP A 12 -3.41 -21.45 3.12
CA ASP A 12 -3.18 -22.46 2.10
C ASP A 12 -4.43 -23.32 1.83
N ASP A 13 -5.35 -23.39 2.80
CA ASP A 13 -6.64 -24.07 2.69
C ASP A 13 -7.74 -23.14 2.13
N GLY A 14 -7.41 -21.88 1.84
CA GLY A 14 -8.33 -20.88 1.31
C GLY A 14 -9.27 -20.27 2.35
N ALA A 15 -8.96 -20.40 3.65
CA ALA A 15 -9.68 -19.71 4.71
C ALA A 15 -9.05 -18.33 5.01
N PRO A 16 -9.85 -17.31 5.38
CA PRO A 16 -9.29 -15.99 5.72
C PRO A 16 -8.47 -16.09 7.01
N MET A 17 -7.22 -15.63 6.97
CA MET A 17 -6.35 -15.50 8.15
C MET A 17 -6.21 -14.05 8.62
N ALA A 18 -6.39 -13.07 7.72
CA ALA A 18 -6.49 -11.66 8.08
C ALA A 18 -7.41 -10.91 7.11
N SER A 19 -7.80 -9.68 7.48
CA SER A 19 -8.54 -8.78 6.61
C SER A 19 -7.92 -7.40 6.62
N LEU A 20 -7.50 -6.93 5.45
CA LEU A 20 -6.74 -5.69 5.28
C LEU A 20 -7.64 -4.58 4.76
N PHE A 21 -7.59 -3.44 5.43
CA PHE A 21 -8.23 -2.22 4.96
C PHE A 21 -7.40 -1.57 3.86
N TYR A 22 -8.07 -1.05 2.84
CA TYR A 22 -7.44 -0.23 1.82
C TYR A 22 -8.32 0.95 1.42
N THR A 23 -7.68 1.99 0.90
CA THR A 23 -8.34 3.09 0.19
C THR A 23 -7.81 3.13 -1.24
N TYR A 24 -8.70 3.05 -2.23
CA TYR A 24 -8.36 3.03 -3.64
C TYR A 24 -8.95 4.25 -4.36
N TYR A 25 -8.09 5.08 -4.92
CA TYR A 25 -8.45 6.21 -5.77
C TYR A 25 -8.30 5.84 -7.23
N GLN A 26 -9.38 6.01 -7.98
CA GLN A 26 -9.44 5.78 -9.42
C GLN A 26 -9.86 7.06 -10.11
N ARG A 27 -9.11 7.44 -11.14
CA ARG A 27 -9.55 8.49 -12.05
C ARG A 27 -10.67 7.95 -12.94
N SER A 28 -11.79 8.66 -13.01
CA SER A 28 -13.03 8.18 -13.65
C SER A 28 -13.17 8.56 -15.13
N ASP A 29 -12.40 9.54 -15.59
CA ASP A 29 -12.39 10.09 -16.96
C ASP A 29 -11.27 9.47 -17.82
N VAL A 30 -10.92 8.21 -17.58
CA VAL A 30 -9.85 7.49 -18.30
C VAL A 30 -10.45 6.38 -19.15
N GLU A 31 -10.23 6.46 -20.47
CA GLU A 31 -10.68 5.44 -21.43
C GLU A 31 -9.83 4.17 -21.38
N ASP A 32 -8.50 4.30 -21.46
CA ASP A 32 -7.56 3.17 -21.44
C ASP A 32 -6.89 3.03 -20.07
N ARG A 33 -7.47 2.17 -19.22
CA ARG A 33 -6.91 1.81 -17.91
C ARG A 33 -5.66 0.93 -18.00
N ALA A 34 -5.42 0.25 -19.12
CA ALA A 34 -4.26 -0.62 -19.30
C ALA A 34 -2.96 0.20 -19.38
N ARG A 35 -3.02 1.44 -19.86
CA ARG A 35 -1.84 2.33 -19.90
C ARG A 35 -1.66 3.16 -18.64
N ARG A 36 -2.65 3.17 -17.75
CA ARG A 36 -2.64 3.99 -16.54
C ARG A 36 -1.90 3.28 -15.40
N PRO A 37 -0.85 3.88 -14.82
CA PRO A 37 -0.15 3.31 -13.69
C PRO A 37 -1.05 3.04 -12.48
N LEU A 38 -0.76 1.95 -11.77
CA LEU A 38 -1.24 1.67 -10.42
C LEU A 38 -0.09 1.88 -9.44
N MET A 39 -0.25 2.85 -8.54
CA MET A 39 0.66 3.12 -7.43
C MET A 39 0.16 2.39 -6.18
N ILE A 40 0.94 1.46 -5.66
CA ILE A 40 0.64 0.71 -4.43
C ILE A 40 1.51 1.30 -3.32
N SER A 41 0.85 1.87 -2.33
CA SER A 41 1.48 2.75 -1.35
C SER A 41 1.44 2.17 0.06
N PHE A 42 2.57 2.28 0.76
CA PHE A 42 2.77 1.79 2.12
C PHE A 42 3.46 2.83 3.00
N ASN A 43 2.99 2.98 4.24
CA ASN A 43 3.76 3.64 5.31
C ASN A 43 4.68 2.66 6.03
N GLY A 44 5.63 3.21 6.81
CA GLY A 44 6.51 2.44 7.69
C GLY A 44 6.00 2.29 9.13
N GLY A 45 6.95 2.22 10.08
CA GLY A 45 6.68 2.26 11.53
C GLY A 45 6.72 0.95 12.35
N PRO A 46 7.03 -0.26 11.83
CA PRO A 46 6.20 -1.01 10.87
C PRO A 46 4.68 -1.06 11.17
N GLY A 47 4.20 -0.47 12.28
CA GLY A 47 2.80 -0.51 12.73
C GLY A 47 1.92 0.68 12.34
N SER A 48 2.38 1.60 11.48
CA SER A 48 1.56 2.76 11.10
C SER A 48 0.59 2.41 9.98
N ALA A 49 -0.64 2.91 10.07
CA ALA A 49 -1.54 2.93 8.91
C ALA A 49 -0.91 3.75 7.77
N CYS A 50 -1.34 3.52 6.53
CA CYS A 50 -0.91 4.25 5.34
C CYS A 50 -1.45 5.70 5.28
N VAL A 51 -1.66 6.32 6.44
CA VAL A 51 -2.28 7.63 6.61
C VAL A 51 -1.39 8.77 6.15
N TRP A 52 -0.06 8.69 6.35
CA TRP A 52 0.83 9.78 5.92
C TRP A 52 1.00 9.76 4.41
N MET A 53 1.21 8.60 3.81
CA MET A 53 1.26 8.48 2.35
C MET A 53 -0.06 8.91 1.69
N HIS A 54 -1.19 8.66 2.36
CA HIS A 54 -2.53 9.07 1.96
C HIS A 54 -2.74 10.59 2.12
N LEU A 55 -2.77 11.10 3.34
CA LEU A 55 -3.18 12.47 3.66
C LEU A 55 -2.02 13.46 3.85
N GLY A 56 -0.77 13.01 3.69
CA GLY A 56 0.43 13.86 3.70
C GLY A 56 1.07 14.01 2.32
N TYR A 57 1.04 12.96 1.48
CA TYR A 57 1.79 12.94 0.22
C TYR A 57 0.91 12.98 -1.03
N THR A 58 0.40 11.83 -1.46
CA THR A 58 0.07 11.62 -2.90
C THR A 58 -1.42 11.72 -3.23
N SER A 59 -2.31 11.68 -2.25
CA SER A 59 -3.75 11.62 -2.52
C SER A 59 -4.34 12.98 -2.89
N PRO A 60 -5.57 13.03 -3.41
CA PRO A 60 -6.26 14.28 -3.73
C PRO A 60 -6.53 15.18 -2.52
N LYS A 61 -6.38 14.68 -1.29
CA LYS A 61 -6.64 15.40 -0.05
C LYS A 61 -5.40 15.40 0.83
N GLN A 62 -5.17 16.51 1.53
CA GLN A 62 -4.10 16.66 2.51
C GLN A 62 -4.64 17.19 3.84
N LEU A 63 -4.00 16.83 4.95
CA LEU A 63 -4.30 17.38 6.26
C LEU A 63 -4.04 18.90 6.30
N VAL A 64 -4.88 19.62 7.05
CA VAL A 64 -4.62 21.01 7.40
C VAL A 64 -3.70 21.04 8.62
N ILE A 65 -2.42 21.29 8.35
CA ILE A 65 -1.33 21.33 9.33
C ILE A 65 -0.49 22.60 9.17
N ASP A 66 0.21 23.01 10.22
CA ASP A 66 1.21 24.09 10.18
C ASP A 66 2.55 23.59 9.57
N ALA A 67 3.56 24.47 9.56
CA ALA A 67 4.85 24.16 8.95
C ALA A 67 5.63 23.08 9.72
N GLU A 68 5.33 22.91 10.99
CA GLU A 68 5.91 21.93 11.90
C GLU A 68 5.15 20.60 11.91
N GLY A 69 3.98 20.55 11.27
CA GLY A 69 3.18 19.34 11.09
C GLY A 69 2.06 19.16 12.12
N PHE A 70 1.76 20.17 12.93
CA PHE A 70 0.67 20.11 13.91
C PHE A 70 -0.67 20.46 13.28
N PRO A 71 -1.77 19.79 13.69
CA PRO A 71 -3.10 20.07 13.15
C PRO A 71 -3.60 21.47 13.55
N VAL A 72 -4.17 22.20 12.59
CA VAL A 72 -4.66 23.57 12.78
C VAL A 72 -6.19 23.59 12.82
N GLN A 73 -6.78 24.41 13.71
CA GLN A 73 -8.24 24.56 13.80
C GLN A 73 -8.79 25.54 12.73
N PRO A 74 -9.97 25.27 12.14
CA PRO A 74 -10.76 24.05 12.30
C PRO A 74 -10.05 22.85 11.63
N TYR A 75 -9.99 21.73 12.36
CA TYR A 75 -9.32 20.52 11.86
C TYR A 75 -10.03 20.00 10.62
N GLY A 76 -9.26 19.49 9.66
CA GLY A 76 -9.84 18.92 8.47
C GLY A 76 -8.82 18.59 7.40
N VAL A 77 -9.32 18.49 6.17
CA VAL A 77 -8.54 18.24 4.97
C VAL A 77 -8.81 19.32 3.94
N ARG A 78 -7.81 19.60 3.11
CA ARG A 78 -7.90 20.48 1.93
C ARG A 78 -7.55 19.70 0.67
N ASP A 79 -7.85 20.28 -0.48
CA ASP A 79 -7.39 19.74 -1.76
C ASP A 79 -5.87 19.76 -1.84
N ASN A 80 -5.30 18.69 -2.39
CA ASN A 80 -3.88 18.56 -2.65
C ASN A 80 -3.57 18.91 -4.11
N PRO A 81 -2.99 20.09 -4.39
CA PRO A 81 -2.63 20.47 -5.76
C PRO A 81 -1.46 19.65 -6.31
N HIS A 82 -0.78 18.87 -5.46
CA HIS A 82 0.34 18.00 -5.82
C HIS A 82 -0.05 16.51 -5.83
N SER A 83 -1.35 16.20 -5.85
CA SER A 83 -1.79 14.83 -5.98
C SER A 83 -1.33 14.22 -7.31
N ILE A 84 -0.91 12.96 -7.27
CA ILE A 84 -0.52 12.21 -8.47
C ILE A 84 -1.72 11.57 -9.18
N LEU A 85 -2.95 11.84 -8.73
CA LEU A 85 -4.16 11.25 -9.30
C LEU A 85 -4.41 11.75 -10.74
N ASP A 86 -3.73 12.78 -11.21
CA ASP A 86 -3.73 13.16 -12.62
C ASP A 86 -3.05 12.08 -13.48
N VAL A 87 -1.94 11.50 -13.02
CA VAL A 87 -1.10 10.55 -13.79
C VAL A 87 -1.22 9.09 -13.38
N ALA A 88 -1.65 8.75 -12.16
CA ALA A 88 -1.75 7.38 -11.66
C ALA A 88 -3.02 7.13 -10.85
N ASP A 89 -3.49 5.88 -10.79
CA ASP A 89 -4.43 5.44 -9.76
C ASP A 89 -3.65 4.97 -8.53
N ILE A 90 -4.21 5.12 -7.33
CA ILE A 90 -3.45 4.94 -6.09
C ILE A 90 -4.22 4.05 -5.12
N VAL A 91 -3.59 2.98 -4.64
CA VAL A 91 -4.10 2.16 -3.54
C VAL A 91 -3.19 2.33 -2.32
N TYR A 92 -3.80 2.74 -1.21
CA TYR A 92 -3.16 2.81 0.11
C TYR A 92 -3.52 1.55 0.87
N VAL A 93 -2.53 0.73 1.19
CA VAL A 93 -2.72 -0.57 1.83
C VAL A 93 -2.31 -0.47 3.29
N ASN A 94 -3.18 -0.94 4.20
CA ASN A 94 -2.86 -1.07 5.61
C ASN A 94 -2.46 -2.53 5.91
N PRO A 95 -1.17 -2.82 6.19
CA PRO A 95 -0.71 -4.13 6.66
C PRO A 95 -1.46 -4.63 7.89
N VAL A 96 -1.29 -5.90 8.24
CA VAL A 96 -1.93 -6.52 9.42
C VAL A 96 -1.64 -5.72 10.69
N ASN A 97 -2.68 -5.55 11.52
CA ASN A 97 -2.67 -4.76 12.75
C ASN A 97 -2.39 -3.25 12.59
N THR A 98 -2.43 -2.71 11.37
CA THR A 98 -2.37 -1.25 11.14
C THR A 98 -3.76 -0.70 10.78
N GLY A 99 -4.11 0.48 11.31
CA GLY A 99 -5.42 1.10 11.06
C GLY A 99 -6.60 0.18 11.40
N PHE A 100 -7.42 -0.15 10.41
CA PHE A 100 -8.56 -1.07 10.53
C PHE A 100 -8.25 -2.53 10.20
N SER A 101 -7.03 -2.86 9.76
CA SER A 101 -6.64 -4.22 9.37
C SER A 101 -6.46 -5.12 10.60
N ARG A 102 -7.00 -6.34 10.58
CA ARG A 102 -6.97 -7.27 11.71
C ARG A 102 -6.74 -8.72 11.27
N ILE A 103 -6.08 -9.49 12.12
CA ILE A 103 -6.07 -10.96 12.08
C ILE A 103 -7.49 -11.45 12.37
N VAL A 104 -7.91 -12.53 11.72
CA VAL A 104 -9.22 -13.18 11.93
C VAL A 104 -9.06 -14.68 12.13
N ASN A 105 -10.10 -15.35 12.61
CA ASN A 105 -10.17 -16.81 12.75
C ASN A 105 -9.01 -17.44 13.57
N ASP A 106 -8.52 -16.72 14.58
CA ASP A 106 -7.43 -17.16 15.47
C ASP A 106 -6.16 -17.61 14.73
N ALA A 107 -5.91 -17.06 13.53
CA ALA A 107 -4.74 -17.39 12.75
C ALA A 107 -3.44 -17.08 13.50
N ASP A 108 -2.42 -17.90 13.23
CA ASP A 108 -1.12 -17.77 13.86
C ASP A 108 -0.50 -16.41 13.56
N ARG A 109 -0.13 -15.71 14.64
CA ARG A 109 0.46 -14.37 14.60
C ARG A 109 1.82 -14.38 13.93
N GLU A 110 2.57 -15.48 14.05
CA GLU A 110 3.92 -15.58 13.48
C GLU A 110 3.90 -15.41 11.95
N ARG A 111 2.79 -15.75 11.28
CA ARG A 111 2.59 -15.54 9.84
C ARG A 111 2.53 -14.07 9.38
N PHE A 112 2.49 -13.11 10.30
CA PHE A 112 2.33 -11.69 9.98
C PHE A 112 3.44 -10.80 10.51
N PHE A 113 4.19 -11.24 11.53
CA PHE A 113 5.12 -10.41 12.27
C PHE A 113 6.58 -10.82 12.02
N GLY A 114 7.08 -10.42 10.86
CA GLY A 114 8.48 -10.52 10.47
C GLY A 114 8.67 -9.92 9.08
N VAL A 115 9.91 -9.65 8.67
CA VAL A 115 10.17 -8.97 7.38
C VAL A 115 9.68 -9.83 6.21
N ASN A 116 9.98 -11.13 6.26
CA ASN A 116 9.66 -12.05 5.17
C ASN A 116 8.18 -12.40 5.17
N GLU A 117 7.62 -12.63 6.34
CA GLU A 117 6.21 -12.93 6.59
C GLU A 117 5.33 -11.77 6.12
N ASP A 118 5.72 -10.53 6.43
CA ASP A 118 5.04 -9.32 5.96
C ASP A 118 5.09 -9.18 4.44
N VAL A 119 6.24 -9.45 3.82
CA VAL A 119 6.38 -9.47 2.36
C VAL A 119 5.57 -10.60 1.73
N GLU A 120 5.46 -11.75 2.40
CA GLU A 120 4.76 -12.92 1.91
C GLU A 120 3.28 -12.68 1.74
N TYR A 121 2.58 -12.41 2.84
CA TYR A 121 1.13 -12.26 2.76
C TYR A 121 0.71 -11.00 1.97
N LEU A 122 1.54 -9.95 1.96
CA LEU A 122 1.25 -8.74 1.18
C LEU A 122 1.41 -8.98 -0.32
N ALA A 123 2.33 -9.85 -0.75
CA ALA A 123 2.45 -10.20 -2.17
C ALA A 123 1.18 -10.92 -2.66
N ASP A 124 0.68 -11.89 -1.89
CA ASP A 124 -0.59 -12.59 -2.18
C ASP A 124 -1.77 -11.64 -2.21
N TRP A 125 -1.80 -10.68 -1.28
CA TRP A 125 -2.83 -9.67 -1.22
C TRP A 125 -2.81 -8.75 -2.45
N ILE A 126 -1.62 -8.30 -2.88
CA ILE A 126 -1.46 -7.45 -4.07
C ILE A 126 -1.88 -8.21 -5.33
N ASP A 127 -1.48 -9.47 -5.49
CA ASP A 127 -1.91 -10.32 -6.59
C ASP A 127 -3.44 -10.41 -6.68
N THR A 128 -4.07 -10.72 -5.55
CA THR A 128 -5.54 -10.79 -5.43
C THR A 128 -6.18 -9.45 -5.78
N PHE A 129 -5.64 -8.34 -5.28
CA PHE A 129 -6.16 -7.00 -5.54
C PHE A 129 -6.07 -6.65 -7.02
N VAL A 130 -4.90 -6.84 -7.64
CA VAL A 130 -4.64 -6.57 -9.06
C VAL A 130 -5.57 -7.40 -9.94
N SER A 131 -5.75 -8.68 -9.61
CA SER A 131 -6.68 -9.59 -10.29
C SER A 131 -8.12 -9.10 -10.21
N ARG A 132 -8.61 -8.81 -9.00
CA ARG A 132 -10.00 -8.35 -8.78
C ARG A 132 -10.29 -6.99 -9.42
N GLN A 133 -9.30 -6.10 -9.45
CA GLN A 133 -9.45 -4.76 -10.03
C GLN A 133 -9.17 -4.73 -11.55
N GLY A 134 -8.78 -5.86 -12.15
CA GLY A 134 -8.44 -5.95 -13.57
C GLY A 134 -7.24 -5.06 -13.94
N ARG A 135 -6.19 -5.02 -13.10
CA ARG A 135 -5.02 -4.14 -13.28
C ARG A 135 -3.78 -4.85 -13.79
N TRP A 136 -3.90 -6.11 -14.22
CA TRP A 136 -2.77 -6.88 -14.79
C TRP A 136 -2.05 -6.16 -15.93
N PRO A 137 -2.74 -5.51 -16.89
CA PRO A 137 -2.06 -4.77 -17.95
C PRO A 137 -1.43 -3.44 -17.52
N SER A 138 -1.88 -2.88 -16.40
CA SER A 138 -1.41 -1.57 -15.93
C SER A 138 0.08 -1.61 -15.57
N PRO A 139 0.83 -0.52 -15.83
CA PRO A 139 2.12 -0.32 -15.20
C PRO A 139 1.96 -0.33 -13.67
N LYS A 140 2.86 -0.98 -12.94
CA LYS A 140 2.76 -1.12 -11.48
C LYS A 140 3.96 -0.52 -10.80
N PHE A 141 3.70 0.31 -9.80
CA PHE A 141 4.72 0.96 -8.99
C PHE A 141 4.46 0.66 -7.52
N LEU A 142 5.54 0.39 -6.80
CA LEU A 142 5.51 0.34 -5.34
C LEU A 142 6.12 1.63 -4.80
N ILE A 143 5.50 2.20 -3.76
CA ILE A 143 6.06 3.33 -3.02
C ILE A 143 5.96 3.07 -1.51
N GLY A 144 7.07 3.28 -0.81
CA GLY A 144 7.17 3.05 0.62
C GLY A 144 7.89 4.19 1.32
N GLU A 145 7.44 4.55 2.52
CA GLU A 145 8.09 5.54 3.40
C GLU A 145 8.63 4.89 4.69
N SER A 146 9.82 5.30 5.16
CA SER A 146 10.45 4.75 6.37
C SER A 146 10.61 3.22 6.28
N TYR A 147 10.14 2.42 7.25
CA TYR A 147 10.11 0.95 7.14
C TYR A 147 9.33 0.43 5.91
N GLY A 148 8.40 1.23 5.37
CA GLY A 148 7.72 0.93 4.12
C GLY A 148 8.70 0.74 2.96
N THR A 149 9.90 1.34 3.03
CA THR A 149 10.98 1.12 2.06
C THR A 149 11.54 -0.31 2.10
N THR A 150 11.73 -0.89 3.29
CA THR A 150 12.08 -2.30 3.47
C THR A 150 11.00 -3.20 2.86
N ARG A 151 9.73 -2.89 3.16
CA ARG A 151 8.58 -3.63 2.64
C ARG A 151 8.49 -3.62 1.12
N VAL A 152 8.54 -2.45 0.48
CA VAL A 152 8.43 -2.38 -0.99
C VAL A 152 9.65 -2.96 -1.70
N SER A 153 10.82 -2.94 -1.06
CA SER A 153 12.02 -3.59 -1.60
C SER A 153 11.88 -5.11 -1.61
N GLY A 154 11.39 -5.71 -0.51
CA GLY A 154 11.11 -7.15 -0.44
C GLY A 154 9.98 -7.58 -1.38
N LEU A 155 8.90 -6.78 -1.42
CA LEU A 155 7.76 -7.02 -2.31
C LEU A 155 8.16 -7.02 -3.79
N ALA A 156 9.12 -6.19 -4.19
CA ALA A 156 9.59 -6.18 -5.57
C ALA A 156 10.12 -7.55 -6.03
N GLY A 157 10.92 -8.20 -5.18
CA GLY A 157 11.42 -9.56 -5.45
C GLY A 157 10.31 -10.62 -5.35
N ALA A 158 9.49 -10.56 -4.30
CA ALA A 158 8.41 -11.51 -4.08
C ALA A 158 7.37 -11.53 -5.20
N LEU A 159 6.89 -10.35 -5.62
CA LEU A 159 5.90 -10.21 -6.70
C LEU A 159 6.44 -10.74 -8.03
N GLN A 160 7.68 -10.43 -8.35
CA GLN A 160 8.29 -10.90 -9.59
C GLN A 160 8.52 -12.43 -9.56
N ASN A 161 9.08 -12.95 -8.48
CA ASN A 161 9.54 -14.34 -8.43
C ASN A 161 8.41 -15.35 -8.14
N ARG A 162 7.37 -14.96 -7.40
CA ARG A 162 6.27 -15.87 -7.03
C ARG A 162 4.99 -15.63 -7.83
N HIS A 163 4.69 -14.38 -8.17
CA HIS A 163 3.42 -14.00 -8.81
C HIS A 163 3.58 -13.64 -10.29
N TRP A 164 4.79 -13.71 -10.86
CA TRP A 164 5.07 -13.27 -12.23
C TRP A 164 4.62 -11.83 -12.50
N MET A 165 4.58 -11.02 -11.44
CA MET A 165 4.14 -9.63 -11.50
C MET A 165 5.36 -8.72 -11.59
N TYR A 166 5.66 -8.29 -12.81
CA TYR A 166 6.75 -7.35 -13.09
C TYR A 166 6.34 -5.91 -12.74
N LEU A 167 7.26 -5.18 -12.11
CA LEU A 167 7.09 -3.80 -11.69
C LEU A 167 7.78 -2.84 -12.67
N ASN A 168 7.22 -1.65 -12.81
CA ASN A 168 7.77 -0.57 -13.62
C ASN A 168 8.62 0.41 -12.79
N GLY A 169 8.56 0.32 -11.46
CA GLY A 169 9.41 1.09 -10.57
C GLY A 169 9.12 0.84 -9.09
N VAL A 170 10.12 1.12 -8.27
CA VAL A 170 10.04 1.09 -6.80
C VAL A 170 10.56 2.44 -6.30
N ILE A 171 9.77 3.11 -5.47
CA ILE A 171 10.07 4.45 -4.96
C ILE A 171 10.28 4.35 -3.45
N LEU A 172 11.44 4.80 -2.99
CA LEU A 172 11.83 4.76 -1.58
C LEU A 172 11.85 6.18 -1.02
N VAL A 173 10.95 6.47 -0.09
CA VAL A 173 10.85 7.78 0.57
C VAL A 173 11.47 7.68 1.96
N SER A 174 12.52 8.46 2.22
CA SER A 174 13.19 8.52 3.53
C SER A 174 13.50 7.11 4.11
N PRO A 175 14.31 6.29 3.42
CA PRO A 175 14.53 4.90 3.79
C PRO A 175 15.21 4.74 5.16
N THR A 176 14.80 3.73 5.90
CA THR A 176 15.55 3.20 7.05
C THR A 176 16.59 2.18 6.56
N GLY A 177 17.53 1.79 7.42
CA GLY A 177 18.40 0.65 7.10
C GLY A 177 17.56 -0.58 6.74
N LEU A 178 17.92 -1.26 5.63
CA LEU A 178 17.15 -2.40 5.11
C LEU A 178 17.24 -3.64 6.01
N GLY A 179 18.09 -3.63 7.04
CA GLY A 179 18.37 -4.81 7.87
C GLY A 179 19.08 -5.93 7.09
N VAL A 180 19.70 -5.59 5.96
CA VAL A 180 20.48 -6.49 5.12
C VAL A 180 21.94 -6.12 5.30
N ASP A 181 22.72 -6.99 5.93
CA ASP A 181 24.17 -6.87 5.90
C ASP A 181 24.63 -7.15 4.47
N ARG A 182 25.42 -6.23 3.92
CA ARG A 182 26.13 -6.47 2.66
C ARG A 182 27.35 -7.31 3.01
N GLU A 183 27.32 -8.60 2.64
CA GLU A 183 28.55 -9.39 2.51
C GLU A 183 29.49 -8.79 1.46
#